data_AF-A0A1J5KR59-F1
#
_entry.id   AF-A0A1J5KR59-F1
#
_cell.length_a   1.000
_cell.length_b   1.000
_cell.length_c   1.000
_cell.angle_alpha   90.00
_cell.angle_beta   90.00
_cell.angle_gamma   90.00
#
_symmetry.space_group_name_H-M   'P 1'
#
loop_
_entity.id
_entity.type
_entity.pdbx_description
1 polymer ?
#
loop_
_entity_poly.entity_id
_entity_poly.type
_entity_poly.pdbx_seq_one_letter_code
_entity_poly.pdbx_strand_id
1 'polypeptide(L)'
;MIELNKLIYTYAERADIDVEDLVDLDFLQRLDFACASRLGHVIELLIRAFGLCRRHGEKTATVRIFSEAYAQNSRLPQGLCPLIAPDYRNMIDDDKLMEMMLDD
;
A
#
# COMPACT_ATOMS: atom_id res chain seq x y z
N MET A 1 12.24 5.54 4.55
CA MET A 1 11.76 6.53 3.58
C MET A 1 12.54 6.54 2.28
N ILE A 2 13.86 6.79 2.28
CA ILE A 2 14.67 6.79 1.04
C ILE A 2 14.57 5.46 0.28
N GLU A 3 14.69 4.33 0.98
CA GLU A 3 14.60 3.00 0.35
C GLU A 3 13.21 2.68 -0.19
N LEU A 4 12.15 3.09 0.52
CA LEU A 4 10.78 2.92 0.06
C LEU A 4 10.52 3.73 -1.23
N ASN A 5 11.03 4.96 -1.26
CA ASN A 5 10.92 5.82 -2.43
C ASN A 5 11.63 5.21 -3.65
N LYS A 6 12.88 4.74 -3.46
CA LYS A 6 13.63 4.04 -4.52
C LYS A 6 12.88 2.84 -5.06
N LEU A 7 12.24 2.03 -4.20
CA LEU A 7 11.46 0.87 -4.63
C LEU A 7 10.27 1.29 -5.50
N ILE A 8 9.51 2.29 -5.08
CA ILE A 8 8.35 2.80 -5.86
C ILE A 8 8.81 3.21 -7.25
N TYR A 9 9.81 4.09 -7.36
CA TYR A 9 10.31 4.57 -8.65
C TYR A 9 10.89 3.44 -9.52
N THR A 10 11.65 2.50 -8.93
CA THR A 10 12.24 1.37 -9.68
C THR A 10 11.16 0.50 -10.34
N TYR A 11 10.08 0.19 -9.61
CA TYR A 11 9.01 -0.65 -10.14
C TYR A 11 8.07 0.13 -11.08
N ALA A 12 7.85 1.42 -10.81
CA ALA A 12 7.08 2.32 -11.65
C ALA A 12 7.73 2.50 -13.03
N GLU A 13 9.03 2.76 -13.06
CA GLU A 13 9.84 2.86 -14.29
C GLU A 13 9.72 1.56 -15.11
N ARG A 14 9.88 0.40 -14.44
CA ARG A 14 9.78 -0.90 -15.11
C ARG A 14 8.40 -1.17 -15.70
N ALA A 15 7.35 -0.63 -15.07
CA ALA A 15 5.98 -0.74 -15.53
C ALA A 15 5.60 0.37 -16.52
N ASP A 16 6.45 1.36 -16.77
CA ASP A 16 6.13 2.57 -17.55
C ASP A 16 4.85 3.25 -17.01
N ILE A 17 4.89 3.53 -15.70
CA ILE A 17 3.85 4.21 -14.91
C ILE A 17 4.48 5.42 -14.21
N ASP A 18 3.82 6.57 -14.32
CA ASP A 18 4.13 7.79 -13.60
C ASP A 18 3.60 7.75 -12.16
N VAL A 19 4.39 8.27 -11.23
CA VAL A 19 4.11 8.28 -9.78
C VAL A 19 4.45 9.63 -9.15
N GLU A 20 4.80 10.67 -9.94
CA GLU A 20 5.25 11.96 -9.38
C GLU A 20 4.23 12.58 -8.42
N ASP A 21 2.95 12.60 -8.81
CA ASP A 21 1.87 13.14 -7.99
C ASP A 21 1.40 12.21 -6.86
N LEU A 22 1.88 10.96 -6.84
CA LEU A 22 1.52 9.97 -5.82
C LEU A 22 2.47 9.99 -4.63
N VAL A 23 3.77 10.18 -4.88
CA VAL A 23 4.82 9.95 -3.89
C VAL A 23 5.05 11.20 -3.05
N ASP A 24 4.23 11.35 -2.01
CA ASP A 24 4.46 12.30 -0.93
C ASP A 24 4.78 11.60 0.41
N LEU A 25 5.06 12.41 1.43
CA LEU A 25 5.40 11.89 2.76
C LEU A 25 4.25 11.08 3.39
N ASP A 26 3.00 11.50 3.18
CA ASP A 26 1.81 10.85 3.77
C ASP A 26 1.58 9.47 3.11
N PHE A 27 1.62 9.42 1.78
CA PHE A 27 1.53 8.18 1.02
C PHE A 27 2.61 7.18 1.44
N LEU A 28 3.87 7.63 1.55
CA LEU A 28 4.96 6.75 1.97
C LEU A 28 4.77 6.20 3.39
N GLN A 29 4.26 7.02 4.32
CA GLN A 29 3.96 6.56 5.68
C GLN A 29 2.80 5.57 5.73
N ARG A 30 1.76 5.80 4.93
CA ARG A 30 0.61 4.89 4.82
C ARG A 30 0.98 3.58 4.15
N LEU A 31 1.83 3.63 3.13
CA LEU A 31 2.33 2.45 2.43
C LEU A 31 3.19 1.57 3.35
N ASP A 32 4.09 2.19 4.13
CA ASP A 32 4.91 1.48 5.11
C ASP A 32 4.03 0.78 6.16
N PHE A 33 3.04 1.51 6.71
CA PHE A 33 2.09 0.97 7.67
C PHE A 33 1.23 -0.15 7.08
N ALA A 34 0.66 0.05 5.88
CA ALA A 34 -0.15 -0.95 5.18
C ALA A 34 0.62 -2.26 4.95
N CYS A 35 1.95 -2.17 4.84
CA CYS A 35 2.83 -3.29 4.62
C CYS A 35 3.49 -3.82 5.92
N ALA A 36 3.09 -3.32 7.09
CA ALA A 36 3.67 -3.63 8.39
C ALA A 36 5.21 -3.46 8.43
N SER A 37 5.72 -2.43 7.74
CA SER A 37 7.15 -2.15 7.54
C SER A 37 7.96 -3.32 6.96
N ARG A 38 7.31 -4.27 6.26
CA ARG A 38 7.95 -5.40 5.57
C ARG A 38 8.09 -5.11 4.09
N LEU A 39 9.34 -4.96 3.63
CA LEU A 39 9.65 -4.64 2.22
C LEU A 39 9.09 -5.67 1.21
N GLY A 40 8.95 -6.94 1.61
CA GLY A 40 8.33 -7.96 0.77
C GLY A 40 6.86 -7.64 0.43
N HIS A 41 6.08 -7.16 1.41
CA HIS A 41 4.69 -6.75 1.19
C HIS A 41 4.60 -5.47 0.36
N VAL A 42 5.54 -4.54 0.55
CA VAL A 42 5.65 -3.35 -0.29
C VAL A 42 5.83 -3.75 -1.75
N ILE A 43 6.82 -4.59 -2.05
CA ILE A 43 7.11 -5.06 -3.41
C ILE A 43 5.89 -5.75 -4.03
N GLU A 44 5.24 -6.62 -3.27
CA GLU A 44 4.04 -7.30 -3.72
C GLU A 44 2.92 -6.31 -4.09
N LEU A 45 2.66 -5.33 -3.23
CA LEU A 45 1.63 -4.33 -3.46
C LEU A 45 1.97 -3.44 -4.67
N LEU A 46 3.23 -3.07 -4.86
CA LEU A 46 3.70 -2.32 -6.03
C LEU A 46 3.44 -3.08 -7.33
N ILE A 47 3.82 -4.36 -7.40
CA ILE A 47 3.59 -5.20 -8.57
C ILE A 47 2.10 -5.26 -8.92
N ARG A 48 1.25 -5.43 -7.90
CA ARG A 48 -0.21 -5.51 -8.08
C ARG A 48 -0.81 -4.19 -8.54
N ALA A 49 -0.45 -3.08 -7.89
CA ALA A 49 -0.95 -1.75 -8.20
C ALA A 49 -0.53 -1.32 -9.62
N PHE A 50 0.74 -1.46 -9.98
CA PHE A 50 1.19 -1.12 -11.34
C PHE A 50 0.66 -2.08 -12.39
N GLY A 51 0.48 -3.37 -12.05
CA GLY A 51 -0.24 -4.32 -12.89
C GLY A 51 -1.69 -3.89 -13.15
N LEU A 52 -2.38 -3.36 -12.14
CA LEU A 52 -3.73 -2.77 -12.29
C LEU A 52 -3.72 -1.54 -13.19
N CYS A 53 -2.80 -0.59 -13.00
CA CYS A 53 -2.66 0.55 -13.91
C CYS A 53 -2.54 0.08 -15.37
N ARG A 54 -1.65 -0.89 -15.62
CA ARG A 54 -1.43 -1.44 -16.97
C ARG A 54 -2.66 -2.14 -17.53
N ARG A 55 -3.40 -2.89 -16.72
CA ARG A 55 -4.65 -3.54 -17.14
C ARG A 55 -5.75 -2.52 -17.46
N HIS A 56 -5.80 -1.41 -16.75
CA HIS A 56 -6.77 -0.33 -16.98
C HIS A 56 -6.34 0.64 -18.11
N GLY A 57 -5.12 0.50 -18.64
CA GLY A 57 -4.54 1.45 -19.59
C GLY A 57 -4.16 2.80 -18.97
N GLU A 58 -4.07 2.87 -17.63
CA GLU A 58 -3.64 4.05 -16.89
C GLU A 58 -2.11 4.21 -17.00
N LYS A 59 -1.67 5.47 -17.13
CA LYS A 59 -0.24 5.84 -17.16
C LYS A 59 0.26 6.49 -15.89
N THR A 60 -0.63 6.86 -14.98
CA THR A 60 -0.30 7.49 -13.70
C THR A 60 -0.93 6.67 -12.60
N ALA A 61 -0.15 6.34 -11.56
CA ALA A 61 -0.67 5.64 -10.40
C ALA A 61 -1.38 6.61 -9.45
N THR A 62 -2.41 6.10 -8.78
CA THR A 62 -3.19 6.88 -7.81
C THR A 62 -3.38 6.08 -6.52
N VAL A 63 -3.66 6.79 -5.42
CA VAL A 63 -4.03 6.16 -4.14
C VAL A 63 -5.20 5.20 -4.33
N ARG A 64 -6.15 5.50 -5.23
CA ARG A 64 -7.27 4.62 -5.58
C ARG A 64 -6.79 3.26 -6.10
N ILE A 65 -5.84 3.23 -7.05
CA ILE A 65 -5.30 1.98 -7.59
C ILE A 65 -4.58 1.18 -6.51
N PHE A 66 -3.82 1.84 -5.65
CA PHE A 66 -3.16 1.16 -4.53
C PHE A 66 -4.15 0.63 -3.50
N SER A 67 -5.23 1.36 -3.21
CA SER A 67 -6.31 0.90 -2.33
C SER A 67 -7.04 -0.32 -2.92
N GLU A 68 -7.29 -0.32 -4.23
CA GLU A 68 -7.85 -1.47 -4.94
C GLU A 68 -6.90 -2.68 -4.89
N ALA A 69 -5.62 -2.48 -5.18
CA ALA A 69 -4.60 -3.51 -5.09
C ALA A 69 -4.49 -4.10 -3.68
N TYR A 70 -4.61 -3.24 -2.66
CA TYR A 70 -4.59 -3.62 -1.25
C TYR A 70 -5.83 -4.45 -0.88
N ALA A 71 -7.02 -4.06 -1.33
CA ALA A 71 -8.26 -4.81 -1.09
C ALA A 71 -8.27 -6.17 -1.80
N GLN A 72 -7.63 -6.29 -2.97
CA GLN A 72 -7.45 -7.58 -3.65
C GLN A 72 -6.47 -8.51 -2.92
N ASN A 73 -5.57 -7.97 -2.10
CA ASN A 73 -4.53 -8.74 -1.41
C ASN A 73 -4.85 -9.00 0.07
N SER A 74 -5.53 -8.06 0.73
CA SER A 74 -5.91 -8.18 2.13
C SER A 74 -7.23 -8.94 2.25
N ARG A 75 -7.37 -9.75 3.30
CA ARG A 75 -8.68 -10.30 3.71
C ARG A 75 -9.56 -9.24 4.41
N LEU A 76 -9.17 -7.97 4.35
CA LEU A 76 -9.83 -6.87 5.06
C LEU A 76 -10.77 -6.10 4.11
N PRO A 77 -11.94 -5.66 4.59
CA PRO A 77 -12.81 -4.77 3.82
C PRO A 77 -12.09 -3.49 3.37
N GLN A 78 -12.42 -2.99 2.18
CA GLN A 78 -11.79 -1.80 1.57
C GLN A 78 -11.79 -0.55 2.47
N GLY A 79 -12.78 -0.41 3.36
CA GLY A 79 -12.87 0.69 4.34
C GLY A 79 -11.81 0.69 5.45
N LEU A 80 -11.02 -0.39 5.58
CA LEU A 80 -9.89 -0.48 6.52
C LEU A 80 -8.54 -0.30 5.83
N CYS A 81 -8.52 0.11 4.56
CA CYS A 81 -7.27 0.32 3.83
C CYS A 81 -6.51 1.53 4.39
N PRO A 82 -5.28 1.37 4.93
CA PRO A 82 -4.52 2.47 5.53
C PRO A 82 -4.18 3.61 4.56
N LEU A 83 -4.23 3.35 3.25
CA LEU A 83 -3.96 4.33 2.21
C LEU A 83 -5.05 5.40 2.07
N ILE A 84 -6.27 5.14 2.56
CA ILE A 84 -7.40 6.08 2.45
C ILE A 84 -8.06 6.40 3.80
N ALA A 85 -7.78 5.61 4.84
CA ALA A 85 -8.40 5.79 6.14
C ALA A 85 -7.86 7.04 6.88
N PRO A 86 -8.71 7.98 7.34
CA PRO A 86 -8.26 9.21 8.02
C PRO A 86 -7.41 8.95 9.26
N ASP A 87 -7.72 7.92 10.04
CA ASP A 87 -7.02 7.55 11.28
C ASP A 87 -6.46 6.12 11.23
N TYR A 88 -5.72 5.84 10.16
CA TYR A 88 -5.24 4.49 9.87
C TYR A 88 -4.32 3.88 10.94
N ARG A 89 -3.67 4.70 11.76
CA ARG A 89 -2.75 4.23 12.83
C ARG A 89 -3.50 3.65 14.02
N ASN A 90 -4.73 4.09 14.27
CA ASN A 90 -5.55 3.63 15.40
C ASN A 90 -6.63 2.63 14.95
N MET A 91 -6.63 2.22 13.67
CA MET A 91 -7.60 1.25 13.14
C MET A 91 -7.37 -0.18 13.63
N ILE A 92 -6.14 -0.51 14.00
CA ILE A 92 -5.76 -1.81 14.56
C ILE A 92 -5.24 -1.55 15.97
N ASP A 93 -5.99 -2.03 16.94
CA ASP A 93 -5.58 -2.05 18.33
C ASP A 93 -4.63 -3.24 18.49
N ASP A 94 -3.32 -2.96 18.43
CA ASP A 94 -2.26 -3.98 18.49
C ASP A 94 -2.38 -4.82 19.78
N ASP A 95 -2.82 -4.21 20.88
CA ASP A 95 -3.02 -4.92 22.16
C ASP A 95 -4.17 -5.92 22.03
N LYS A 96 -5.31 -5.53 21.45
CA LYS A 96 -6.43 -6.46 21.18
C LYS A 96 -6.08 -7.54 20.17
N LEU A 97 -5.30 -7.21 19.14
CA LEU A 97 -4.87 -8.19 18.14
C LEU A 97 -3.97 -9.24 18.78
N MET A 98 -3.06 -8.81 19.66
CA MET A 98 -2.17 -9.70 20.41
C MET A 98 -2.95 -10.53 21.44
N GLU A 99 -3.94 -9.96 22.14
CA GLU A 99 -4.85 -10.73 23.02
C GLU A 99 -5.55 -11.85 22.23
N MET A 100 -6.10 -11.55 21.05
CA MET A 100 -6.75 -12.56 20.19
C MET A 100 -5.80 -13.65 19.69
N MET A 101 -4.49 -13.38 19.59
CA MET A 101 -3.49 -14.36 19.15
C MET A 101 -2.89 -15.19 20.29
N LEU A 102 -3.07 -14.74 21.55
CA LEU A 102 -2.56 -15.41 22.75
C LEU A 102 -3.62 -16.29 23.43
N ASP A 103 -4.88 -16.21 22.99
CA ASP A 103 -6.02 -17.01 23.47
C ASP A 103 -6.18 -18.38 22.75
N ASP A 104 -5.18 -18.82 21.97
CA ASP A 104 -5.09 -20.18 21.37
C ASP A 104 -4.20 -21.14 22.19
#